data_AF-A0A7D5BT13-F1
#
_entry.id   AF-A0A7D5BT13-F1
#
_cell.length_a   1.000
_cell.length_b   1.000
_cell.length_c   1.000
_cell.angle_alpha   90.00
_cell.angle_beta   90.00
_cell.angle_gamma   90.00
#
_symmetry.space_group_name_H-M   'P 1'
#
loop_
_entity.id
_entity.type
_entity.pdbx_description
1 polymer ?
#
loop_
_entity_poly.entity_id
_entity_poly.type
_entity_poly.pdbx_seq_one_letter_code
_entity_poly.pdbx_strand_id
1 'polypeptide(L)'
;MTKHTNAGCEVIVGFRALEVEVLNAKGRRIAVHERAYGQAPTSSDDPSRQLEALCNKPNAWPNSQVREALPDPLREWLDRQDRATLRESLHTLKHADRESGWANAVPAMPRILETTGTLDRASVELAAARLASGTKGVDYDEPVDLGEYDRAFATDGQAA
;
A
#
# COMPACT_ATOMS: atom_id res chain seq x y z
N MET A 1 7.60 0.66 16.06
CA MET A 1 8.56 1.44 16.87
C MET A 1 7.93 2.76 17.29
N THR A 2 8.07 3.09 18.56
CA THR A 2 7.34 4.11 19.33
C THR A 2 7.59 5.52 18.82
N LYS A 3 6.59 6.16 18.21
CA LYS A 3 6.69 7.44 17.47
C LYS A 3 6.92 8.70 18.33
N HIS A 4 7.13 8.57 19.65
CA HIS A 4 7.17 9.70 20.58
C HIS A 4 8.39 9.77 21.50
N THR A 5 9.37 8.87 21.37
CA THR A 5 10.45 8.77 22.36
C THR A 5 11.40 9.98 22.39
N ASN A 6 11.50 10.77 21.32
CA ASN A 6 12.44 11.89 21.21
C ASN A 6 11.76 13.25 20.92
N ALA A 7 10.44 13.38 21.15
CA ALA A 7 9.74 14.64 20.92
C ALA A 7 10.23 15.73 21.90
N GLY A 8 10.63 16.89 21.38
CA GLY A 8 11.16 18.00 22.18
C GLY A 8 12.61 17.80 22.66
N CYS A 9 13.28 16.72 22.25
CA CYS A 9 14.69 16.50 22.57
C CYS A 9 15.61 17.07 21.47
N GLU A 10 16.77 17.56 21.88
CA GLU A 10 17.85 17.92 20.95
C GLU A 10 18.39 16.67 20.25
N VAL A 11 18.64 16.79 18.94
CA VAL A 11 19.17 15.72 18.10
C VAL A 11 20.41 16.21 17.35
N ILE A 12 21.34 15.30 17.08
CA ILE A 12 22.53 15.57 16.28
C ILE A 12 22.29 15.04 14.87
N VAL A 13 22.45 15.89 13.86
CA VAL A 13 22.32 15.49 12.45
C VAL A 13 23.71 15.38 11.83
N GLY A 14 24.07 14.17 11.39
CA GLY A 14 25.32 13.87 10.72
C GLY A 14 25.15 13.76 9.21
N PHE A 15 25.93 14.53 8.45
CA PHE A 15 25.99 14.41 6.99
C PHE A 15 27.15 13.50 6.60
N ARG A 16 26.85 12.33 6.01
CA ARG A 16 27.85 11.38 5.49
C ARG A 16 27.90 11.46 3.95
N ALA A 17 28.80 10.67 3.37
CA ALA A 17 28.95 10.60 1.92
C ALA A 17 27.72 10.02 1.21
N LEU A 18 26.95 9.12 1.83
CA LEU A 18 25.79 8.48 1.20
C LEU A 18 24.52 8.56 2.05
N GLU A 19 24.63 9.00 3.29
CA GLU A 19 23.52 9.01 4.24
C GLU A 19 23.48 10.31 5.05
N VAL A 20 22.29 10.66 5.49
CA VAL A 20 22.04 11.63 6.56
C VAL A 20 21.55 10.83 7.76
N GLU A 21 22.30 10.86 8.86
CA GLU A 21 21.95 10.16 10.09
C GLU A 21 21.42 11.16 11.13
N VAL A 22 20.37 10.77 11.85
CA VAL A 22 19.85 11.49 13.00
C VAL A 22 20.21 10.68 14.24
N LEU A 23 20.92 11.30 15.17
CA LEU A 23 21.39 10.71 16.42
C LEU A 23 20.70 11.39 17.60
N ASN A 24 20.47 10.64 18.68
CA ASN A 24 20.12 11.25 19.96
C ASN A 24 21.37 11.88 20.63
N ALA A 25 21.16 12.61 21.74
CA ALA A 25 22.25 13.24 22.49
C ALA A 25 23.34 12.27 23.00
N LYS A 26 23.09 10.96 23.04
CA LYS A 26 24.06 9.92 23.42
C LYS A 26 24.81 9.34 22.21
N GLY A 27 24.61 9.88 21.00
CA GLY A 27 25.21 9.40 19.76
C GLY A 27 24.57 8.14 19.19
N ARG A 28 23.39 7.71 19.66
CA ARG A 28 22.67 6.56 19.10
C ARG A 28 21.83 6.98 17.90
N ARG A 29 21.98 6.26 16.78
CA ARG A 29 21.15 6.41 15.57
C ARG A 29 19.67 6.17 15.88
N ILE A 30 18.84 7.18 15.56
CA ILE A 30 17.38 7.14 15.66
C ILE A 30 16.72 7.12 14.28
N ALA A 31 17.36 7.68 13.25
CA ALA A 31 16.93 7.57 11.86
C ALA A 31 18.13 7.65 10.91
N VAL A 32 18.02 7.03 9.74
CA VAL A 32 19.00 7.11 8.65
C VAL A 32 18.23 7.31 7.36
N HIS A 33 18.70 8.25 6.55
CA HIS A 33 18.10 8.63 5.27
C HIS A 33 19.18 8.58 4.20
N GLU A 34 18.85 8.10 3.00
CA GLU A 34 19.75 8.20 1.86
C GLU A 34 19.98 9.67 1.52
N ARG A 35 21.24 10.03 1.25
CA ARG A 35 21.60 11.40 0.93
C ARG A 35 21.36 11.66 -0.55
N ALA A 36 20.37 12.50 -0.84
CA ALA A 36 20.17 13.01 -2.19
C ALA A 36 21.04 14.25 -2.46
N TYR A 37 21.49 14.39 -3.71
CA TYR A 37 22.33 15.47 -4.19
C TYR A 37 21.59 16.28 -5.25
N GLY A 38 21.69 17.60 -5.21
CA GLY A 38 21.05 18.47 -6.20
C GLY A 38 20.75 19.87 -5.65
N GLN A 39 20.08 20.67 -6.48
CA GLN A 39 19.66 22.04 -6.14
C GLN A 39 18.17 22.14 -5.77
N ALA A 40 17.41 21.06 -5.97
CA ALA A 40 16.01 20.97 -5.58
C ALA A 40 15.89 20.33 -4.19
N PRO A 41 14.95 20.78 -3.34
CA PRO A 41 14.60 20.06 -2.12
C PRO A 41 14.20 18.62 -2.44
N THR A 42 14.74 17.68 -1.68
CA THR A 42 14.44 16.24 -1.78
C THR A 42 13.85 15.75 -0.46
N SER A 43 12.79 14.95 -0.52
CA SER A 43 12.21 14.29 0.65
C SER A 43 12.47 12.79 0.59
N SER A 44 12.97 12.24 1.69
CA SER A 44 13.05 10.79 1.95
C SER A 44 11.84 10.27 2.75
N ASP A 45 10.76 11.05 2.81
CA ASP A 45 9.57 10.64 3.53
C ASP A 45 8.92 9.45 2.86
N ASP A 46 8.66 8.43 3.68
CA ASP A 46 7.94 7.23 3.30
C ASP A 46 6.43 7.50 3.43
N PRO A 47 5.67 7.53 2.33
CA PRO A 47 4.24 7.84 2.33
C PRO A 47 3.43 6.92 3.26
N SER A 48 3.85 5.66 3.41
CA SER A 48 3.18 4.67 4.25
C SER A 48 3.04 5.14 5.71
N ARG A 49 3.97 6.00 6.18
CA ARG A 49 3.98 6.54 7.55
C ARG A 49 2.77 7.42 7.87
N GLN A 50 2.06 7.92 6.87
CA GLN A 50 0.82 8.69 7.03
C GLN A 50 -0.42 7.79 7.13
N LEU A 51 -0.36 6.50 6.73
CA LEU A 51 -1.53 5.62 6.71
C LEU A 51 -2.21 5.48 8.07
N GLU A 52 -1.45 5.37 9.16
CA GLU A 52 -2.01 5.33 10.52
C GLU A 52 -2.87 6.56 10.84
N ALA A 53 -2.39 7.74 10.46
CA ALA A 53 -3.11 8.99 10.68
C ALA A 53 -4.31 9.12 9.74
N LEU A 54 -4.16 8.72 8.48
CA LEU A 54 -5.23 8.78 7.46
C LEU A 54 -6.37 7.81 7.74
N CYS A 55 -6.07 6.59 8.22
CA CYS A 55 -7.09 5.66 8.70
C CYS A 55 -7.95 6.32 9.77
N ASN A 56 -7.35 7.07 10.71
CA ASN A 56 -8.08 7.76 11.77
C ASN A 56 -8.81 9.02 11.27
N LYS A 57 -8.18 9.78 10.37
CA LYS A 57 -8.66 11.05 9.82
C LYS A 57 -8.67 11.03 8.27
N PRO A 58 -9.67 10.37 7.64
CA PRO A 58 -9.74 10.27 6.18
C PRO A 58 -9.95 11.62 5.47
N ASN A 59 -10.41 12.66 6.17
CA ASN A 59 -10.55 14.01 5.63
C ASN A 59 -9.23 14.67 5.24
N ALA A 60 -8.09 14.15 5.71
CA ALA A 60 -6.77 14.59 5.27
C ALA A 60 -6.33 14.00 3.92
N TRP A 61 -7.12 13.08 3.34
CA TRP A 61 -6.82 12.39 2.09
C TRP A 61 -6.40 13.33 0.93
N PRO A 62 -7.11 14.44 0.62
CA PRO A 62 -6.77 15.27 -0.53
C PRO A 62 -5.37 15.89 -0.47
N ASN A 63 -4.85 16.10 0.74
CA ASN A 63 -3.55 16.75 1.01
C ASN A 63 -2.50 15.75 1.53
N SER A 64 -2.69 14.46 1.26
CA SER A 64 -1.81 13.41 1.78
C SER A 64 -0.72 13.00 0.79
N GLN A 65 0.47 12.70 1.32
CA GLN A 65 1.56 12.13 0.51
C GLN A 65 1.21 10.72 0.02
N VAL A 66 0.36 10.00 0.74
CA VAL A 66 -0.19 8.70 0.29
C VAL A 66 -0.90 8.90 -1.03
N ARG A 67 -1.84 9.85 -1.12
CA ARG A 67 -2.56 10.15 -2.36
C ARG A 67 -1.63 10.49 -3.52
N GLU A 68 -0.62 11.33 -3.28
CA GLU A 68 0.39 11.71 -4.29
C GLU A 68 1.22 10.52 -4.78
N ALA A 69 1.54 9.58 -3.90
CA ALA A 69 2.37 8.42 -4.20
C ALA A 69 1.61 7.24 -4.85
N LEU A 70 0.27 7.25 -4.85
CA LEU A 70 -0.51 6.19 -5.50
C LEU A 70 -0.56 6.39 -7.03
N PRO A 71 -0.69 5.30 -7.81
CA PRO A 71 -0.90 5.38 -9.26
C PRO A 71 -2.28 5.96 -9.59
N ASP A 72 -2.40 6.63 -10.73
CA ASP A 72 -3.60 7.38 -11.15
C ASP A 72 -4.90 6.57 -11.07
N PRO A 73 -4.98 5.32 -11.58
CA PRO A 73 -6.25 4.57 -11.56
C PRO A 73 -6.78 4.32 -10.15
N LEU A 74 -5.89 3.96 -9.22
CA LEU A 74 -6.25 3.74 -7.82
C LEU A 74 -6.60 5.06 -7.13
N ARG A 75 -5.82 6.11 -7.38
CA ARG A 75 -6.04 7.44 -6.80
C ARG A 75 -7.40 8.01 -7.21
N GLU A 76 -7.70 8.00 -8.50
CA GLU A 76 -8.95 8.50 -9.06
C GLU A 76 -10.16 7.71 -8.56
N TRP A 77 -10.01 6.39 -8.39
CA TRP A 77 -11.06 5.58 -7.80
C TRP A 77 -11.29 5.99 -6.34
N LEU A 78 -10.23 6.12 -5.53
CA LEU A 78 -10.33 6.54 -4.12
C LEU A 78 -10.91 7.94 -3.95
N ASP A 79 -10.58 8.88 -4.84
CA ASP A 79 -11.10 10.26 -4.83
C ASP A 79 -12.63 10.33 -5.01
N ARG A 80 -13.23 9.32 -5.65
CA ARG A 80 -14.67 9.24 -5.90
C ARG A 80 -15.45 8.53 -4.79
N GLN A 81 -14.75 7.89 -3.85
CA GLN A 81 -15.41 7.08 -2.82
C GLN A 81 -16.02 7.94 -1.71
N ASP A 82 -17.04 7.39 -1.07
CA ASP A 82 -17.53 7.95 0.17
C ASP A 82 -16.51 7.76 1.32
N ARG A 83 -16.74 8.45 2.43
CA ARG A 83 -15.81 8.45 3.56
C ARG A 83 -15.61 7.06 4.17
N ALA A 84 -16.64 6.21 4.15
CA ALA A 84 -16.58 4.89 4.74
C ALA A 84 -15.70 3.96 3.89
N THR A 85 -15.96 3.92 2.59
CA THR A 85 -15.23 3.11 1.61
C THR A 85 -13.77 3.57 1.49
N LEU A 86 -13.52 4.89 1.49
CA LEU A 86 -12.17 5.43 1.53
C LEU A 86 -11.42 4.95 2.79
N ARG A 87 -12.05 5.02 3.96
CA ARG A 87 -11.44 4.58 5.22
C ARG A 87 -11.09 3.10 5.19
N GLU A 88 -12.00 2.23 4.74
CA GLU A 88 -11.76 0.79 4.62
C GLU A 88 -10.66 0.47 3.61
N SER A 89 -10.62 1.18 2.49
CA SER A 89 -9.57 1.03 1.48
C SER A 89 -8.19 1.42 2.02
N LEU A 90 -8.12 2.49 2.82
CA LEU A 90 -6.90 2.90 3.51
C LEU A 90 -6.46 1.88 4.57
N HIS A 91 -7.40 1.26 5.29
CA HIS A 91 -7.11 0.17 6.21
C HIS A 91 -6.56 -1.07 5.46
N THR A 92 -7.14 -1.38 4.31
CA THR A 92 -6.67 -2.47 3.44
C THR A 92 -5.25 -2.22 2.94
N LEU A 93 -4.97 -1.03 2.41
CA LEU A 93 -3.62 -0.63 1.99
C LEU A 93 -2.62 -0.72 3.15
N LYS A 94 -2.99 -0.23 4.34
CA LYS A 94 -2.16 -0.30 5.55
C LYS A 94 -1.86 -1.72 5.99
N HIS A 95 -2.82 -2.63 5.88
CA HIS A 95 -2.59 -4.03 6.21
C HIS A 95 -1.65 -4.69 5.20
N ALA A 96 -1.92 -4.53 3.90
CA ALA A 96 -1.05 -5.06 2.85
C ALA A 96 0.39 -4.49 2.90
N ASP A 97 0.53 -3.20 3.19
CA ASP A 97 1.83 -2.55 3.40
C ASP A 97 2.59 -3.15 4.59
N ARG A 98 1.91 -3.43 5.71
CA ARG A 98 2.55 -4.07 6.87
C ARG A 98 3.02 -5.49 6.59
N GLU A 99 2.24 -6.27 5.85
CA GLU A 99 2.54 -7.69 5.62
C GLU A 99 3.51 -7.90 4.44
N SER A 100 3.41 -7.07 3.39
CA SER A 100 4.13 -7.28 2.13
C SER A 100 4.95 -6.08 1.66
N GLY A 101 4.87 -4.95 2.38
CA GLY A 101 5.59 -3.71 2.03
C GLY A 101 4.90 -2.88 0.96
N TRP A 102 5.06 -1.56 1.06
CA TRP A 102 4.51 -0.55 0.15
C TRP A 102 4.70 -0.86 -1.33
N ALA A 103 5.92 -1.29 -1.70
CA ALA A 103 6.29 -1.61 -3.07
C ALA A 103 5.46 -2.76 -3.69
N ASN A 104 4.87 -3.62 -2.87
CA ASN A 104 4.00 -4.72 -3.30
C ASN A 104 2.51 -4.39 -3.09
N ALA A 105 2.18 -3.68 -2.01
CA ALA A 105 0.80 -3.32 -1.68
C ALA A 105 0.19 -2.34 -2.70
N VAL A 106 0.91 -1.29 -3.09
CA VAL A 106 0.43 -0.28 -4.04
C VAL A 106 0.10 -0.87 -5.41
N PRO A 107 0.96 -1.68 -6.06
CA PRO A 107 0.62 -2.30 -7.34
C PRO A 107 -0.39 -3.45 -7.25
N ALA A 108 -0.65 -4.02 -6.07
CA ALA A 108 -1.65 -5.07 -5.89
C ALA A 108 -3.10 -4.54 -5.98
N MET A 109 -3.37 -3.40 -5.34
CA MET A 109 -4.72 -2.82 -5.28
C MET A 109 -5.37 -2.52 -6.64
N PRO A 110 -4.70 -1.86 -7.62
CA PRO A 110 -5.32 -1.61 -8.92
C PRO A 110 -5.62 -2.92 -9.67
N ARG A 111 -4.80 -3.96 -9.53
CA ARG A 111 -5.08 -5.28 -10.13
C ARG A 111 -6.35 -5.91 -9.57
N ILE A 112 -6.54 -5.81 -8.25
CA ILE A 112 -7.77 -6.29 -7.61
C ILE A 112 -8.96 -5.46 -8.05
N LEU A 113 -8.81 -4.14 -8.10
CA LEU A 113 -9.86 -3.24 -8.54
C LEU A 113 -10.30 -3.53 -9.99
N GLU A 114 -9.35 -3.78 -10.89
CA GLU A 114 -9.62 -4.17 -12.28
C GLU A 114 -10.39 -5.50 -12.37
N THR A 115 -10.10 -6.44 -11.46
CA THR A 115 -10.69 -7.79 -11.48
C THR A 115 -12.07 -7.84 -10.83
N THR A 116 -12.27 -7.16 -9.70
CA THR A 116 -13.47 -7.29 -8.85
C THR A 116 -14.33 -6.03 -8.79
N GLY A 117 -13.83 -4.89 -9.26
CA GLY A 117 -14.47 -3.58 -9.10
C GLY A 117 -14.46 -3.03 -7.67
N THR A 118 -13.90 -3.76 -6.70
CA THR A 118 -13.87 -3.39 -5.28
C THR A 118 -12.49 -3.68 -4.67
N LEU A 119 -12.26 -3.20 -3.44
CA LEU A 119 -11.02 -3.45 -2.70
C LEU A 119 -11.34 -4.23 -1.43
N ASP A 120 -11.48 -5.55 -1.57
CA ASP A 120 -11.58 -6.43 -0.41
C ASP A 120 -10.18 -6.76 0.13
N ARG A 121 -10.10 -6.87 1.46
CA ARG A 121 -8.85 -7.05 2.16
C ARG A 121 -8.11 -8.33 1.77
N ALA A 122 -8.83 -9.45 1.65
CA ALA A 122 -8.22 -10.76 1.43
C ALA A 122 -7.58 -10.85 0.05
N SER A 123 -8.27 -10.37 -0.99
CA SER A 123 -7.73 -10.34 -2.35
C SER A 123 -6.51 -9.43 -2.46
N VAL A 124 -6.54 -8.26 -1.82
CA VAL A 124 -5.41 -7.32 -1.84
C VAL A 124 -4.20 -7.90 -1.10
N GLU A 125 -4.40 -8.47 0.10
CA GLU A 125 -3.32 -9.11 0.85
C GLU A 125 -2.70 -10.29 0.07
N LEU A 126 -3.53 -11.14 -0.54
CA LEU A 126 -3.05 -12.25 -1.36
C LEU A 126 -2.27 -11.75 -2.59
N ALA A 127 -2.77 -10.73 -3.29
CA ALA A 127 -2.08 -10.17 -4.45
C ALA A 127 -0.75 -9.50 -4.07
N ALA A 128 -0.71 -8.76 -2.97
CA ALA A 128 0.51 -8.14 -2.46
C ALA A 128 1.54 -9.20 -2.04
N ALA A 129 1.11 -10.27 -1.37
CA ALA A 129 1.98 -11.37 -0.98
C ALA A 129 2.58 -12.09 -2.20
N ARG A 130 1.79 -12.29 -3.28
CA ARG A 130 2.27 -12.88 -4.54
C ARG A 130 3.33 -12.00 -5.23
N LEU A 131 3.14 -10.68 -5.21
CA LEU A 131 4.15 -9.75 -5.73
C LEU A 131 5.43 -9.81 -4.89
N ALA A 132 5.28 -9.86 -3.56
CA ALA A 132 6.41 -9.96 -2.64
C ALA A 132 7.20 -11.28 -2.80
N SER A 133 6.52 -12.38 -3.10
CA SER A 133 7.16 -13.68 -3.37
C SER A 133 7.82 -13.76 -4.75
N GLY A 134 7.57 -12.79 -5.64
CA GLY A 134 8.05 -12.81 -7.02
C GLY A 134 7.40 -13.89 -7.89
N THR A 135 6.29 -14.47 -7.43
CA THR A 135 5.61 -15.54 -8.16
C THR A 135 4.86 -14.94 -9.35
N LYS A 136 5.33 -15.22 -10.56
CA LYS A 136 4.57 -14.87 -11.77
C LYS A 136 3.30 -15.72 -11.84
N GLY A 137 2.18 -15.09 -12.13
CA GLY A 137 0.94 -15.79 -12.45
C GLY A 137 1.18 -16.73 -13.63
N VAL A 138 0.55 -17.89 -13.60
CA VAL A 138 0.49 -18.78 -14.76
C VAL A 138 -0.53 -18.16 -15.70
N ASP A 139 -0.07 -17.65 -16.83
CA ASP A 139 -0.92 -17.20 -17.92
C ASP A 139 -1.20 -18.40 -18.82
N TYR A 140 -2.48 -18.63 -19.10
CA TYR A 140 -2.89 -19.72 -19.99
C TYR A 140 -3.30 -19.09 -21.31
N ASP A 141 -2.66 -19.54 -22.40
CA ASP A 141 -2.93 -19.02 -23.74
C ASP A 141 -4.37 -19.29 -24.21
N GLU A 142 -5.03 -20.31 -23.63
CA GLU A 142 -6.38 -20.71 -24.00
C GLU A 142 -7.37 -20.44 -22.87
N PRO A 143 -8.44 -19.66 -23.11
CA PRO A 143 -9.45 -19.41 -22.10
C PRO A 143 -10.18 -20.72 -21.76
N VAL A 144 -10.31 -21.01 -20.47
CA VAL A 144 -11.04 -22.19 -19.99
C VAL A 144 -12.54 -21.99 -20.24
N ASP A 145 -13.17 -22.88 -21.01
CA ASP A 145 -14.63 -22.91 -21.16
C ASP A 145 -15.28 -23.39 -19.85
N LEU A 146 -15.79 -22.45 -19.06
CA LEU A 146 -16.51 -22.74 -17.82
C LEU A 146 -17.94 -23.27 -18.08
N GLY A 147 -18.44 -23.23 -19.31
CA GLY A 147 -19.76 -23.74 -19.67
C GLY A 147 -19.89 -25.26 -19.52
N GLU A 148 -18.78 -26.00 -19.46
CA GLU A 148 -18.78 -27.41 -19.05
C GLU A 148 -19.30 -27.61 -17.62
N TYR A 149 -18.97 -26.70 -16.69
CA TYR A 149 -19.48 -26.76 -15.32
C TYR A 149 -20.97 -26.45 -15.26
N ASP A 150 -21.43 -25.46 -16.03
CA ASP A 150 -22.86 -25.16 -16.13
C ASP A 150 -23.64 -26.37 -16.64
N ARG A 151 -23.11 -27.10 -17.64
CA ARG A 151 -23.74 -28.33 -18.16
C ARG A 151 -23.72 -29.47 -17.15
N ALA A 152 -22.62 -29.64 -16.40
CA ALA A 152 -22.51 -30.67 -15.38
C ALA A 152 -23.51 -30.45 -14.22
N PHE A 153 -23.69 -29.19 -13.79
CA PHE A 153 -24.54 -28.84 -12.64
C PHE A 153 -25.96 -28.38 -13.00
N ALA A 154 -26.28 -28.19 -14.28
CA ALA A 154 -27.66 -27.91 -14.73
C ALA A 154 -28.63 -29.09 -14.47
N THR A 155 -28.12 -30.30 -14.23
CA THR A 155 -28.93 -31.53 -14.14
C THR A 155 -29.54 -31.80 -12.76
N ASP A 156 -29.21 -31.04 -11.71
CA ASP A 156 -29.68 -31.30 -10.34
C ASP A 156 -30.90 -30.43 -9.90
N GLY A 157 -31.46 -29.61 -10.81
CA GLY A 157 -32.59 -28.71 -10.51
C GLY A 157 -33.98 -29.22 -10.88
N GLN A 158 -34.09 -30.39 -11.52
CA GLN A 158 -35.37 -30.95 -12.01
C GLN A 158 -35.48 -32.45 -11.69
N ALA A 159 -35.69 -32.77 -10.43
CA ALA A 159 -36.33 -34.02 -10.05
C ALA A 159 -37.15 -33.84 -8.76
N ALA A 160 -38.47 -33.99 -8.93
CA ALA A 160 -39.57 -34.12 -7.95
C ALA A 160 -40.09 -32.83 -7.28
#